data_AF-A0A915N490-F1
#
_entry.id   AF-A0A915N490-F1
#
_cell.length_a   1.000
_cell.length_b   1.000
_cell.length_c   1.000
_cell.angle_alpha   90.00
_cell.angle_beta   90.00
_cell.angle_gamma   90.00
#
_symmetry.space_group_name_H-M   'P 1'
#
loop_
_entity.id
_entity.type
_entity.pdbx_description
1 polymer ?
#
loop_
_entity_poly.entity_id
_entity_poly.type
_entity_poly.pdbx_seq_one_letter_code
_entity_poly.pdbx_strand_id
1 'polypeptide(L)'
;WEVPWLHCNNSWNTEWCRDTHNSSNTSVNPAIDGQEWRTPSQEFYIYSVLESNKSTGLDNLGGIKPSMAFCLFLVFLIVYFALWKGPQSTGKIVWITATAPYIVLSILLIRGLTLPGASKGIYYYLTPDFDKLKEPEVWTAAATQIFFSLGPGFGVLLAL
;
A
#
# COMPACT_ATOMS: atom_id res chain seq x y z
N TRP A 1 4.20 -22.38 -5.18
CA TRP A 1 3.84 -21.56 -4.01
C TRP A 1 2.86 -20.50 -4.49
N GLU A 2 1.62 -20.58 -4.02
CA GLU A 2 0.57 -19.62 -4.38
C GLU A 2 0.50 -18.51 -3.33
N VAL A 3 0.16 -17.30 -3.76
CA VAL A 3 0.02 -16.17 -2.84
C VAL A 3 -1.36 -16.20 -2.16
N PRO A 4 -1.46 -15.87 -0.86
CA PRO A 4 -2.70 -16.06 -0.10
C PRO A 4 -3.85 -15.13 -0.51
N TRP A 5 -3.55 -14.05 -1.24
CA TRP A 5 -4.55 -13.10 -1.77
C TRP A 5 -4.99 -13.40 -3.21
N LEU A 6 -4.66 -14.58 -3.75
CA LEU A 6 -5.04 -14.97 -5.11
C LEU A 6 -6.51 -15.42 -5.20
N HIS A 7 -6.96 -16.19 -4.21
CA HIS A 7 -8.29 -16.82 -4.21
C HIS A 7 -9.08 -16.48 -2.95
N CYS A 8 -10.40 -16.67 -3.01
CA CYS A 8 -11.32 -16.48 -1.88
C CYS A 8 -11.44 -17.70 -0.95
N ASN A 9 -10.66 -18.77 -1.18
CA ASN A 9 -10.75 -20.01 -0.42
C ASN A 9 -9.82 -20.00 0.81
N ASN A 10 -9.98 -19.01 1.68
CA ASN A 10 -9.22 -18.92 2.93
C ASN A 10 -10.14 -18.71 4.14
N SER A 11 -9.63 -18.98 5.34
CA SER A 11 -10.38 -18.89 6.60
C SER A 11 -10.85 -17.48 6.98
N TRP A 12 -10.24 -16.44 6.40
CA TRP A 12 -10.59 -15.04 6.63
C TRP A 12 -11.53 -14.46 5.58
N ASN A 13 -11.84 -15.20 4.51
CA ASN A 13 -12.69 -14.70 3.44
C ASN A 13 -14.17 -14.78 3.81
N THR A 14 -14.94 -13.80 3.35
CA THR A 14 -16.40 -13.77 3.54
C THR A 14 -17.13 -14.29 2.30
N GLU A 15 -18.45 -14.49 2.41
CA GLU A 15 -19.30 -14.86 1.28
C GLU A 15 -19.34 -13.80 0.16
N TRP A 16 -18.88 -12.58 0.45
CA TRP A 16 -18.83 -11.44 -0.47
C TRP A 16 -17.48 -11.30 -1.20
N CYS A 17 -16.59 -12.27 -1.03
CA CYS A 17 -15.34 -12.35 -1.78
C CYS A 17 -15.59 -12.88 -3.19
N ARG A 18 -15.06 -12.16 -4.21
CA ARG A 18 -15.15 -12.60 -5.61
C ARG A 18 -13.77 -12.69 -6.25
N ASP A 19 -13.45 -13.87 -6.75
CA ASP A 19 -12.29 -14.09 -7.62
C ASP A 19 -12.62 -13.67 -9.06
N THR A 20 -11.78 -12.81 -9.64
CA THR A 20 -11.89 -12.37 -11.03
C THR A 20 -11.68 -13.48 -12.06
N HIS A 21 -11.05 -14.59 -11.68
CA HIS A 21 -10.65 -15.67 -12.61
C HIS A 21 -11.73 -16.74 -12.83
N ASN A 22 -12.82 -16.76 -12.06
CA ASN A 22 -13.86 -17.80 -12.10
C ASN A 22 -15.25 -17.25 -12.48
N SER A 23 -15.31 -16.40 -13.50
CA SER A 23 -16.57 -15.88 -14.07
C SER A 23 -17.25 -16.89 -15.00
N SER A 24 -17.54 -18.10 -14.51
CA SER A 24 -18.41 -19.05 -15.18
C SER A 24 -19.64 -19.32 -14.30
N ASN A 25 -20.74 -18.64 -14.64
CA ASN A 25 -22.12 -18.97 -14.25
C ASN A 25 -22.47 -18.97 -12.74
N THR A 26 -22.28 -17.84 -12.05
CA THR A 26 -23.09 -17.54 -10.86
C THR A 26 -24.10 -16.44 -11.20
N SER A 27 -25.38 -16.84 -11.22
CA SER A 27 -26.54 -15.96 -11.24
C SER A 27 -26.33 -14.81 -10.26
N VAL A 28 -26.38 -13.59 -10.78
CA VAL A 28 -26.27 -12.36 -10.00
C VAL A 28 -27.46 -12.30 -9.06
N ASN A 29 -27.28 -12.78 -7.83
CA ASN A 29 -28.07 -12.20 -6.74
C ASN A 29 -27.57 -10.76 -6.61
N PRO A 30 -28.43 -9.75 -6.82
CA PRO A 30 -28.04 -8.37 -6.61
C PRO A 30 -27.50 -8.25 -5.18
N ALA A 31 -26.53 -7.36 -4.97
CA ALA A 31 -26.13 -6.96 -3.62
C ALA A 31 -27.40 -6.56 -2.87
N ILE A 32 -27.87 -7.42 -1.96
CA ILE A 32 -29.05 -7.13 -1.15
C ILE A 32 -28.56 -6.17 -0.06
N ASP A 33 -29.05 -4.94 -0.15
CA ASP A 33 -28.96 -3.84 0.81
C ASP A 33 -27.60 -3.65 1.51
N GLY A 34 -26.73 -2.82 0.92
CA GLY A 34 -25.55 -2.25 1.59
C GLY A 34 -24.27 -3.09 1.62
N GLN A 35 -24.22 -4.27 0.99
CA GLN A 35 -23.01 -5.12 0.96
C GLN A 35 -22.33 -5.15 -0.41
N GLU A 36 -21.13 -4.58 -0.49
CA GLU A 36 -20.32 -4.49 -1.72
C GLU A 36 -19.38 -5.69 -1.89
N TRP A 37 -19.31 -6.24 -3.10
CA TRP A 37 -18.37 -7.31 -3.44
C TRP A 37 -16.92 -6.86 -3.27
N ARG A 38 -16.07 -7.71 -2.70
CA ARG A 38 -14.64 -7.40 -2.49
C ARG A 38 -13.73 -8.39 -3.19
N THR A 39 -12.55 -7.91 -3.59
CA THR A 39 -11.51 -8.77 -4.16
C THR A 39 -10.81 -9.59 -3.07
N PRO A 40 -10.23 -10.76 -3.39
CA PRO A 40 -9.49 -11.57 -2.43
C PRO A 40 -8.31 -10.81 -1.80
N SER A 41 -7.67 -9.89 -2.53
CA SER A 41 -6.60 -9.03 -2.01
C SER A 41 -7.09 -7.97 -1.04
N GLN A 42 -8.26 -7.38 -1.30
CA GLN A 42 -8.88 -6.43 -0.39
C GLN A 42 -9.28 -7.11 0.92
N GLU A 43 -9.92 -8.27 0.87
CA GLU A 43 -10.28 -9.02 2.10
C GLU A 43 -9.05 -9.54 2.84
N PHE A 44 -8.02 -10.00 2.13
CA PHE A 44 -6.76 -10.38 2.76
C PHE A 44 -6.19 -9.21 3.57
N TYR A 45 -6.17 -7.99 3.01
CA TYR A 45 -5.68 -6.83 3.74
C TYR A 45 -6.58 -6.46 4.94
N ILE A 46 -7.90 -6.38 4.74
CA ILE A 46 -8.85 -5.88 5.74
C ILE A 46 -9.08 -6.88 6.89
N TYR A 47 -9.21 -8.17 6.57
CA TYR A 47 -9.62 -9.21 7.53
C TYR A 47 -8.46 -10.10 7.99
N SER A 48 -7.47 -10.35 7.13
CA SER A 48 -6.30 -11.15 7.53
C SER A 48 -5.19 -10.27 8.08
N VAL A 49 -4.74 -9.22 7.38
CA VAL A 49 -3.61 -8.37 7.78
C VAL A 49 -4.01 -7.43 8.93
N LEU A 50 -5.04 -6.61 8.73
CA LEU A 50 -5.48 -5.59 9.69
C LEU A 50 -6.39 -6.13 10.80
N GLU A 51 -7.16 -7.20 10.53
CA GLU A 51 -8.22 -7.71 11.44
C GLU A 51 -9.25 -6.65 11.85
N SER A 52 -9.58 -5.75 10.92
CA SER A 52 -10.48 -4.61 11.17
C SER A 52 -11.90 -5.03 11.54
N ASN A 53 -12.34 -6.23 11.19
CA ASN A 53 -13.63 -6.80 11.60
C ASN A 53 -13.77 -6.98 13.12
N LYS A 54 -12.67 -7.01 13.87
CA LYS A 54 -12.69 -7.12 15.33
C LYS A 54 -12.88 -5.77 16.04
N SER A 55 -12.84 -4.67 15.29
CA SER A 55 -13.08 -3.32 15.79
C SER A 55 -14.49 -2.86 15.43
N THR A 56 -15.16 -2.17 16.37
CA THR A 56 -16.48 -1.55 16.14
C THR A 56 -16.40 -0.03 15.92
N GLY A 57 -15.19 0.51 15.75
CA GLY A 57 -14.93 1.94 15.54
C GLY A 57 -13.69 2.42 16.30
N LEU A 58 -13.46 3.74 16.30
CA LEU A 58 -12.32 4.34 17.01
C LEU A 58 -12.43 4.19 18.53
N ASP A 59 -13.66 4.11 19.05
CA ASP A 59 -13.91 3.91 20.49
C ASP A 59 -13.57 2.48 20.95
N ASN A 60 -13.55 1.52 20.02
CA ASN A 60 -13.21 0.13 20.30
C ASN A 60 -12.42 -0.47 19.14
N LEU A 61 -11.10 -0.27 19.21
CA LEU A 61 -10.12 -0.74 18.22
C LEU A 61 -9.90 -2.26 18.24
N GLY A 62 -10.49 -2.99 19.20
CA GLY A 62 -10.23 -4.41 19.41
C GLY A 62 -8.89 -4.68 20.11
N GLY A 63 -8.38 -5.90 19.95
CA GLY A 63 -7.12 -6.35 20.55
C GLY A 63 -5.90 -6.12 19.66
N ILE A 64 -4.69 -6.16 20.23
CA ILE A 64 -3.44 -6.07 19.48
C ILE A 64 -3.19 -7.40 18.78
N LYS A 65 -3.00 -7.36 17.46
CA LYS A 65 -2.62 -8.53 16.67
C LYS A 65 -1.15 -8.93 16.93
N PRO A 66 -0.86 -10.11 17.51
CA PRO A 66 0.50 -10.45 17.95
C PRO A 66 1.53 -10.52 16.82
N SER A 67 1.13 -10.97 15.63
CA SER A 67 2.03 -11.02 14.48
C SER A 67 2.48 -9.63 14.01
N MET A 68 1.58 -8.64 14.03
CA MET A 68 1.91 -7.25 13.68
C MET A 68 2.77 -6.59 14.75
N ALA A 69 2.47 -6.85 16.04
CA ALA A 69 3.29 -6.37 17.14
C ALA A 69 4.73 -6.92 17.05
N PHE A 70 4.87 -8.20 16.71
CA PHE A 70 6.18 -8.82 16.50
C PHE A 70 6.90 -8.25 15.27
N CYS A 71 6.22 -8.07 14.14
CA CYS A 71 6.80 -7.40 12.97
C CYS A 71 7.29 -5.99 13.30
N LEU A 72 6.49 -5.21 14.04
CA LEU A 72 6.87 -3.86 14.47
C LEU A 72 8.09 -3.89 15.41
N PHE A 73 8.12 -4.82 16.37
CA PHE A 73 9.26 -5.01 17.26
C PHE A 73 10.55 -5.30 16.48
N LEU A 74 10.48 -6.18 15.46
CA LEU A 74 11.63 -6.46 14.60
C LEU A 74 12.09 -5.23 13.81
N VAL A 75 11.16 -4.41 13.30
CA VAL A 75 11.50 -3.14 12.63
C VAL A 75 12.25 -2.20 13.59
N PHE A 76 11.77 -2.04 14.83
CA PHE A 76 12.45 -1.22 15.83
C PHE A 76 13.85 -1.74 16.17
N LEU A 77 14.02 -3.07 16.29
CA LEU A 77 15.35 -3.65 16.51
C LEU A 77 16.30 -3.34 15.35
N ILE A 78 15.85 -3.48 14.11
CA ILE A 78 16.66 -3.18 12.91
C ILE A 78 17.06 -1.70 12.91
N VAL A 79 16.10 -0.79 13.15
CA VAL A 79 16.36 0.66 13.20
C VAL A 79 17.34 0.99 14.32
N TYR A 80 17.17 0.39 15.50
CA TYR A 80 18.09 0.58 16.62
C TYR A 80 19.53 0.20 16.25
N PHE A 81 19.75 -1.00 15.69
CA PHE A 81 21.09 -1.42 15.28
C PHE A 81 21.66 -0.58 14.12
N ALA A 82 20.80 -0.06 13.24
CA ALA A 82 21.22 0.82 12.16
C ALA A 82 21.74 2.19 12.65
N LEU A 83 21.22 2.66 13.79
CA LEU A 83 21.55 3.97 14.36
C LEU A 83 22.58 3.89 15.50
N TRP A 84 22.68 2.77 16.22
CA TRP A 84 23.47 2.67 17.47
C TRP A 84 24.95 3.05 17.29
N LYS A 85 25.57 2.66 16.17
CA LYS A 85 26.98 3.01 15.89
C LYS A 85 27.18 4.40 15.27
N GLY A 86 26.12 5.22 15.22
CA GLY A 86 26.15 6.57 14.68
C GLY A 86 26.25 6.64 13.14
N PRO A 87 26.51 7.85 12.60
CA PRO A 87 26.35 8.13 11.17
C PRO A 87 27.27 7.30 10.26
N GLN A 88 28.44 6.88 10.74
CA GLN A 88 29.34 6.01 9.95
C GLN A 88 28.75 4.61 9.69
N SER A 89 27.96 4.07 10.61
CA SER A 89 27.25 2.80 10.43
C SER A 89 25.97 2.97 9.64
N THR A 90 25.22 4.04 9.93
CA THR A 90 23.98 4.37 9.22
C THR A 90 24.24 4.60 7.73
N GLY A 91 25.30 5.32 7.37
CA GLY A 91 25.66 5.55 5.96
C GLY A 91 25.86 4.27 5.15
N LYS A 92 26.44 3.22 5.74
CA LYS A 92 26.62 1.92 5.05
C LYS A 92 25.30 1.22 4.75
N ILE A 93 24.34 1.29 5.68
CA ILE A 93 23.02 0.69 5.51
C ILE A 93 22.20 1.49 4.50
N VAL A 94 22.31 2.82 4.52
CA VAL A 94 21.66 3.73 3.58
C VAL A 94 22.00 3.41 2.13
N TRP A 95 23.25 3.01 1.84
CA TRP A 95 23.62 2.56 0.49
C TRP A 95 22.72 1.44 -0.05
N ILE A 96 22.28 0.51 0.81
CA ILE A 96 21.37 -0.57 0.41
C ILE A 96 19.92 -0.08 0.42
N THR A 97 19.48 0.55 1.51
CA THR A 97 18.06 0.92 1.69
C THR A 97 17.61 2.04 0.75
N ALA A 98 18.50 2.93 0.34
CA ALA A 98 18.20 3.98 -0.64
C ALA A 98 18.27 3.50 -2.09
N THR A 99 19.12 2.51 -2.41
CA THR A 99 19.29 2.03 -3.80
C THR A 99 18.32 0.91 -4.17
N ALA A 100 17.99 0.01 -3.23
CA ALA A 100 17.10 -1.12 -3.48
C ALA A 100 15.73 -0.72 -4.06
N PRO A 101 15.04 0.36 -3.59
CA PRO A 101 13.78 0.81 -4.17
C PRO A 101 13.90 1.13 -5.67
N TYR A 102 14.99 1.76 -6.13
CA TYR A 102 15.19 2.05 -7.55
C TYR A 102 15.36 0.79 -8.40
N ILE A 103 16.05 -0.22 -7.87
CA ILE A 103 16.19 -1.52 -8.55
C ILE A 103 14.81 -2.19 -8.69
N VAL A 104 14.03 -2.25 -7.61
CA VAL A 104 12.68 -2.84 -7.61
C VAL A 104 11.76 -2.07 -8.55
N LEU A 105 11.76 -0.73 -8.49
CA LEU A 105 10.96 0.12 -9.37
C LEU A 105 11.33 -0.08 -10.84
N SER A 106 12.61 -0.27 -11.15
CA SER A 106 13.05 -0.53 -12.53
C SER A 106 12.53 -1.88 -13.04
N ILE A 107 12.59 -2.93 -12.21
CA ILE A 107 12.03 -4.25 -12.54
C ILE A 107 10.51 -4.17 -12.73
N LEU A 108 9.81 -3.49 -11.82
CA LEU A 108 8.37 -3.29 -11.90
C LEU A 108 7.95 -2.44 -13.10
N LEU A 109 8.75 -1.44 -13.47
CA LEU A 109 8.52 -0.61 -14.65
C LEU A 109 8.63 -1.45 -15.92
N ILE A 110 9.74 -2.19 -16.10
CA ILE A 110 9.93 -3.07 -17.26
C ILE A 110 8.79 -4.09 -17.33
N ARG A 111 8.46 -4.73 -16.21
CA ARG A 111 7.35 -5.68 -16.17
C ARG A 111 6.03 -5.02 -16.54
N GLY A 112 5.70 -3.88 -15.92
CA GLY A 112 4.49 -3.12 -16.17
C GLY A 112 4.34 -2.70 -17.65
N LEU A 113 5.42 -2.25 -18.29
CA LEU A 113 5.43 -1.89 -19.71
C LEU A 113 5.25 -3.10 -20.64
N THR A 114 5.71 -4.29 -20.24
CA THR A 114 5.53 -5.53 -21.03
C THR A 114 4.14 -6.15 -20.90
N LEU A 115 3.30 -5.70 -19.97
CA LEU A 115 1.95 -6.26 -19.78
C LEU A 115 0.98 -5.74 -20.86
N PRO A 116 0.05 -6.60 -21.34
CA PRO A 116 -0.98 -6.16 -22.26
C PRO A 116 -1.88 -5.11 -21.58
N GLY A 117 -2.19 -4.04 -22.30
CA GLY A 117 -3.02 -2.95 -21.79
C GLY A 117 -2.27 -1.84 -21.02
N ALA A 118 -0.95 -1.93 -20.88
CA ALA A 118 -0.14 -0.90 -20.21
C ALA A 118 -0.35 0.52 -20.78
N SER A 119 -0.52 0.63 -22.11
CA SER A 119 -0.73 1.90 -22.80
C SER A 119 -1.98 2.66 -22.30
N LYS A 120 -3.05 1.96 -21.90
CA LYS A 120 -4.26 2.59 -21.35
C LYS A 120 -3.98 3.28 -20.02
N GLY A 121 -3.21 2.63 -19.15
CA GLY A 121 -2.81 3.20 -17.85
C GLY A 121 -1.90 4.41 -18.02
N ILE A 122 -0.94 4.33 -18.94
CA ILE A 122 -0.02 5.45 -19.26
C ILE A 122 -0.80 6.64 -19.81
N TYR A 123 -1.73 6.41 -20.75
CA TYR A 123 -2.57 7.46 -21.31
C TYR A 123 -3.43 8.12 -20.24
N TYR A 124 -4.08 7.33 -19.38
CA TYR A 124 -4.87 7.86 -18.27
C TYR A 124 -4.03 8.71 -17.30
N TYR A 125 -2.81 8.27 -16.96
CA TYR A 125 -1.94 8.97 -16.02
C TYR A 125 -1.35 10.28 -16.58
N LEU A 126 -0.98 10.30 -17.87
CA LEU A 126 -0.26 11.43 -18.48
C LEU A 126 -1.14 12.41 -19.25
N THR A 127 -2.41 12.09 -19.53
CA THR A 127 -3.30 13.02 -20.25
C THR A 127 -3.61 14.22 -19.36
N PRO A 128 -3.17 15.44 -19.72
CA PRO A 128 -3.38 16.61 -18.89
C PRO A 128 -4.81 17.13 -19.04
N ASP A 129 -5.41 17.50 -17.92
CA ASP A 129 -6.63 18.30 -17.87
C ASP A 129 -6.27 19.72 -17.40
N PHE A 130 -6.24 20.67 -18.34
CA PHE A 130 -5.86 22.05 -18.04
C PHE A 130 -6.94 22.83 -17.31
N ASP A 131 -8.21 22.42 -17.38
CA ASP A 131 -9.28 23.08 -16.65
C ASP A 131 -9.12 22.89 -15.14
N LYS A 132 -8.55 21.75 -14.72
CA LYS A 132 -8.19 21.48 -13.32
C LYS A 132 -7.18 22.45 -12.74
N LEU A 133 -6.29 23.04 -13.55
CA LEU A 133 -5.31 24.00 -13.05
C LEU A 133 -5.93 25.32 -12.56
N LYS A 134 -7.19 25.59 -12.91
CA LYS A 134 -7.95 26.74 -12.42
C LYS A 134 -8.49 26.53 -11.00
N GLU A 135 -8.56 25.29 -10.54
CA GLU A 135 -9.05 24.94 -9.21
C GLU A 135 -7.93 25.18 -8.17
N PRO A 136 -8.16 26.00 -7.12
CA PRO A 136 -7.13 26.28 -6.11
C PRO A 136 -6.70 25.03 -5.33
N GLU A 137 -7.58 24.02 -5.22
CA GLU A 137 -7.30 22.75 -4.54
C GLU A 137 -6.14 21.97 -5.19
N VAL A 138 -5.94 22.08 -6.50
CA VAL A 138 -4.83 21.42 -7.20
C VAL A 138 -3.49 22.02 -6.74
N TRP A 139 -3.44 23.33 -6.53
CA TRP A 139 -2.23 24.02 -6.08
C TRP A 139 -1.93 23.75 -4.61
N THR A 140 -2.95 23.69 -3.75
CA THR A 140 -2.75 23.31 -2.34
C THR A 140 -2.25 21.88 -2.25
N ALA A 141 -2.86 20.94 -2.98
CA ALA A 141 -2.40 19.55 -3.04
C ALA A 141 -0.96 19.43 -3.56
N ALA A 142 -0.60 20.15 -4.62
CA ALA A 142 0.76 20.16 -5.16
C ALA A 142 1.79 20.73 -4.17
N ALA A 143 1.46 21.83 -3.49
CA ALA A 143 2.33 22.41 -2.46
C ALA A 143 2.53 21.45 -1.28
N THR A 144 1.44 20.85 -0.79
CA THR A 144 1.48 19.84 0.27
C THR A 144 2.31 18.62 -0.13
N GLN A 145 2.17 18.14 -1.37
CA GLN A 145 2.92 17.01 -1.90
C GLN A 145 4.43 17.31 -1.91
N ILE A 146 4.86 18.47 -2.44
CA ILE A 146 6.28 18.85 -2.50
C ILE A 146 6.84 19.05 -1.08
N PHE A 147 6.07 19.71 -0.20
CA PHE A 147 6.47 19.96 1.18
C PHE A 147 6.74 18.66 1.94
N PHE A 148 5.80 17.70 1.92
CA PHE A 148 5.99 16.41 2.61
C PHE A 148 6.98 15.48 1.90
N SER A 149 7.14 15.59 0.58
CA SER A 149 8.14 14.80 -0.16
C SER A 149 9.58 15.23 0.15
N LEU A 150 9.83 16.53 0.37
CA LEU A 150 11.17 17.04 0.70
C LEU A 150 11.42 17.10 2.21
N GLY A 151 10.37 17.30 3.00
CA GLY A 151 10.45 17.42 4.46
C GLY A 151 11.33 18.58 4.98
N PRO A 152 11.31 19.80 4.40
CA PRO A 152 12.05 20.91 4.98
C PRO A 152 11.47 21.29 6.35
N GLY A 153 12.33 21.73 7.27
CA GLY A 153 11.90 22.20 8.60
C GLY A 153 11.73 21.10 9.66
N PHE A 154 11.85 19.81 9.32
CA PHE A 154 11.82 18.72 10.30
C PHE A 154 13.16 18.48 11.04
N GLY A 155 14.20 19.28 10.77
CA GLY A 155 15.52 19.16 11.41
C GLY A 155 16.39 18.00 10.93
N VAL A 156 15.82 17.00 10.25
CA VAL A 156 16.58 15.84 9.71
C VAL A 156 17.68 16.28 8.75
N LEU A 157 17.38 17.18 7.81
CA LEU A 157 18.36 17.71 6.86
C LEU A 157 19.45 18.58 7.52
N LEU A 158 19.16 19.17 8.68
CA LEU A 158 20.15 19.95 9.44
C LEU A 158 21.08 19.04 10.26
N ALA A 159 20.58 17.89 10.68
CA ALA A 159 21.34 16.90 11.45
C ALA A 159 22.20 15.97 10.58
N LEU A 160 21.96 15.96 9.26
CA LEU A 160 22.65 15.11 8.28
C LEU A 160 24.01 15.68 7.86
#